data_AF-I0BPW4-F1
#
_entry.id   AF-I0BPW4-F1
#
_cell.length_a   1.000
_cell.length_b   1.000
_cell.length_c   1.000
_cell.angle_alpha   90.00
_cell.angle_beta   90.00
_cell.angle_gamma   90.00
#
_symmetry.space_group_name_H-M   'P 1'
#
loop_
_entity.id
_entity.type
_entity.pdbx_description
1 polymer ?
#
loop_
_entity_poly.entity_id
_entity_poly.type
_entity_poly.pdbx_seq_one_letter_code
_entity_poly.pdbx_strand_id
1 'polypeptide(L)'
;MKVPRLLTLVLSLSLFGTAGAVASSLWGDYEGFAKARVLINDAEQSFSENEAPAFLIKGSTVFPVRVLSDSLQALVKWDDANKTVAIYKPNVHMFVAKKISNDYSIEQPFGKVKKGDSLEFAVVAQVDSLTTPITAFKLSIVSPSGEEVQVHEKPVVGQRESFWYTWPFDVAFEEAGSYKVKFAIQTDEGGAYTVVSEKTIASE
;
A
#
# COMPACT_ATOMS: atom_id res chain seq x y z
N MET A 1 -14.08 -74.73 -4.94
CA MET A 1 -13.85 -73.49 -5.71
C MET A 1 -14.38 -72.31 -4.90
N LYS A 2 -13.57 -71.26 -4.61
CA LYS A 2 -13.98 -69.85 -4.33
C LYS A 2 -12.97 -69.05 -3.47
N VAL A 3 -11.91 -69.65 -2.93
CA VAL A 3 -10.89 -68.90 -2.15
C VAL A 3 -9.95 -68.03 -3.00
N PRO A 4 -9.45 -68.44 -4.18
CA PRO A 4 -8.46 -67.62 -4.90
C PRO A 4 -9.03 -66.35 -5.53
N ARG A 5 -10.36 -66.28 -5.72
CA ARG A 5 -11.05 -65.10 -6.28
C ARG A 5 -11.37 -64.03 -5.22
N LEU A 6 -11.52 -64.43 -3.95
CA LEU A 6 -11.78 -63.50 -2.87
C LEU A 6 -10.51 -62.72 -2.47
N LEU A 7 -9.35 -63.40 -2.51
CA LEU A 7 -8.06 -62.80 -2.19
C LEU A 7 -7.64 -61.76 -3.23
N THR A 8 -7.93 -62.00 -4.52
CA THR A 8 -7.66 -61.03 -5.59
C THR A 8 -8.54 -59.79 -5.47
N LEU A 9 -9.79 -59.94 -5.05
CA LEU A 9 -10.73 -58.83 -4.90
C LEU A 9 -10.34 -57.91 -3.74
N VAL A 10 -9.91 -58.47 -2.61
CA VAL A 10 -9.45 -57.70 -1.43
C VAL A 10 -8.12 -56.98 -1.72
N LEU A 11 -7.21 -57.62 -2.47
CA LEU A 11 -5.95 -57.00 -2.86
C LEU A 11 -6.16 -55.85 -3.88
N SER A 12 -7.11 -56.00 -4.81
CA SER A 12 -7.45 -54.92 -5.75
C SER A 12 -8.14 -53.73 -5.08
N LEU A 13 -8.94 -53.97 -4.03
CA LEU A 13 -9.61 -52.88 -3.30
C LEU A 13 -8.65 -52.12 -2.37
N SER A 14 -7.58 -52.77 -1.90
CA SER A 14 -6.51 -52.10 -1.13
C SER A 14 -5.59 -51.18 -1.95
N LEU A 15 -5.58 -51.32 -3.28
CA LEU A 15 -4.90 -50.37 -4.19
C LEU A 15 -5.74 -49.10 -4.47
N PHE A 16 -7.02 -49.09 -4.08
CA PHE A 16 -7.86 -47.89 -4.03
C PHE A 16 -7.91 -47.29 -2.62
N GLY A 17 -6.85 -47.53 -1.82
CA GLY A 17 -6.65 -46.89 -0.53
C GLY A 17 -6.49 -45.38 -0.69
N THR A 18 -7.60 -44.67 -0.58
CA THR A 18 -7.71 -43.25 -0.22
C THR A 18 -6.64 -42.36 -0.83
N ALA A 19 -6.74 -42.07 -2.13
CA ALA A 19 -6.32 -40.77 -2.60
C ALA A 19 -7.30 -39.75 -1.99
N GLY A 20 -7.08 -39.39 -0.72
CA GLY A 20 -7.64 -38.18 -0.17
C GLY A 20 -7.10 -37.07 -1.05
N ALA A 21 -7.90 -36.59 -1.99
CA ALA A 21 -7.60 -35.37 -2.71
C ALA A 21 -7.55 -34.29 -1.64
N VAL A 22 -6.35 -34.01 -1.13
CA VAL A 22 -6.08 -32.73 -0.53
C VAL A 22 -6.40 -31.73 -1.63
N ALA A 23 -7.49 -31.00 -1.46
CA ALA A 23 -7.82 -29.87 -2.31
C ALA A 23 -6.79 -28.77 -1.99
N SER A 24 -5.54 -29.01 -2.38
CA SER A 24 -4.50 -27.99 -2.35
C SER A 24 -4.91 -26.92 -3.33
N SER A 25 -4.81 -25.67 -2.90
CA SER A 25 -5.04 -24.53 -3.79
C SER A 25 -4.10 -24.60 -5.00
N LEU A 26 -4.52 -24.04 -6.14
CA LEU A 26 -3.66 -23.89 -7.32
C LEU A 26 -2.39 -23.08 -7.01
N TRP A 27 -2.43 -22.29 -5.92
CA TRP A 27 -1.34 -21.44 -5.44
C TRP A 27 -0.52 -22.10 -4.33
N GLY A 28 -0.79 -23.38 -4.02
CA GLY A 28 -0.11 -24.17 -2.99
C GLY A 28 -0.70 -24.00 -1.59
N ASP A 29 0.06 -24.44 -0.58
CA ASP A 29 -0.35 -24.44 0.82
C ASP A 29 0.65 -23.67 1.69
N TYR A 30 0.16 -23.09 2.79
CA TYR A 30 0.91 -22.42 3.85
C TYR A 30 0.48 -23.03 5.19
N GLU A 31 1.38 -23.75 5.85
CA GLU A 31 1.12 -24.42 7.14
C GLU A 31 -0.15 -25.30 7.15
N GLY A 32 -0.45 -25.96 6.02
CA GLY A 32 -1.64 -26.81 5.85
C GLY A 32 -2.92 -26.06 5.47
N PHE A 33 -2.86 -24.75 5.27
CA PHE A 33 -3.93 -23.93 4.73
C PHE A 33 -3.70 -23.61 3.25
N ALA A 34 -4.77 -23.69 2.46
CA ALA A 34 -4.73 -23.32 1.04
C ALA A 34 -4.34 -21.84 0.86
N LYS A 35 -3.29 -21.54 0.09
CA LYS A 35 -2.90 -20.16 -0.24
C LYS A 35 -3.98 -19.49 -1.10
N ALA A 36 -4.19 -18.20 -0.86
CA ALA A 36 -5.10 -17.35 -1.62
C ALA A 36 -4.32 -16.39 -2.52
N ARG A 37 -4.75 -16.24 -3.78
CA ARG A 37 -4.26 -15.18 -4.67
C ARG A 37 -4.93 -13.87 -4.31
N VAL A 38 -4.14 -12.80 -4.22
CA VAL A 38 -4.65 -11.45 -3.91
C VAL A 38 -4.30 -10.50 -5.04
N LEU A 39 -5.29 -9.72 -5.47
CA LEU A 39 -5.17 -8.67 -6.48
C LEU A 39 -5.61 -7.34 -5.85
N ILE A 40 -4.78 -6.31 -5.95
CA ILE A 40 -5.10 -4.93 -5.55
C ILE A 40 -4.91 -4.04 -6.77
N ASN A 41 -5.99 -3.40 -7.24
CA ASN A 41 -5.98 -2.64 -8.49
C ASN A 41 -5.45 -3.47 -9.67
N ASP A 42 -5.93 -4.72 -9.78
CA ASP A 42 -5.50 -5.73 -10.76
C ASP A 42 -4.02 -6.16 -10.68
N ALA A 43 -3.24 -5.58 -9.78
CA ALA A 43 -1.86 -5.99 -9.50
C ALA A 43 -1.83 -7.15 -8.50
N GLU A 44 -1.12 -8.21 -8.84
CA GLU A 44 -0.95 -9.37 -7.96
C GLU A 44 -0.01 -9.05 -6.80
N GLN A 45 -0.47 -9.30 -5.58
CA GLN A 45 0.33 -9.10 -4.39
C GLN A 45 1.30 -10.26 -4.19
N SER A 46 2.58 -9.92 -4.11
CA SER A 46 3.64 -10.85 -3.70
C SER A 46 3.93 -10.70 -2.20
N PHE A 47 4.31 -11.80 -1.55
CA PHE A 47 4.70 -11.83 -0.15
C PHE A 47 6.14 -12.30 -0.06
N SER A 48 6.94 -11.68 0.81
CA SER A 48 8.31 -12.13 1.04
C SER A 48 8.35 -13.47 1.77
N GLU A 49 9.46 -14.21 1.68
CA GLU A 49 9.59 -15.54 2.33
C GLU A 49 9.43 -15.48 3.86
N ASN A 50 9.65 -14.32 4.47
CA ASN A 50 9.54 -14.09 5.91
C ASN A 50 8.16 -13.58 6.34
N GLU A 51 7.22 -13.41 5.40
CA GLU A 51 5.86 -12.96 5.67
C GLU A 51 4.88 -14.10 5.43
N ALA A 52 3.89 -14.24 6.31
CA ALA A 52 2.77 -15.11 6.03
C ALA A 52 2.09 -14.64 4.74
N PRO A 53 1.82 -15.52 3.76
CA PRO A 53 1.04 -15.17 2.59
C PRO A 53 -0.44 -15.01 2.95
N ALA A 54 -1.28 -14.63 1.98
CA ALA A 54 -2.71 -14.80 2.14
C ALA A 54 -3.10 -16.28 2.09
N PHE A 55 -3.98 -16.73 2.98
CA PHE A 55 -4.43 -18.13 3.03
C PHE A 55 -5.88 -18.25 3.50
N LEU A 56 -6.50 -19.38 3.23
CA LEU A 56 -7.88 -19.68 3.60
C LEU A 56 -7.95 -20.49 4.90
N ILE A 57 -8.67 -19.98 5.89
CA ILE A 57 -9.02 -20.71 7.11
C ILE A 57 -10.52 -20.66 7.32
N LYS A 58 -11.16 -21.84 7.42
CA LYS A 58 -12.61 -21.97 7.68
C LYS A 58 -13.48 -21.14 6.72
N GLY A 59 -13.08 -21.03 5.45
CA GLY A 59 -13.80 -20.26 4.42
C GLY A 59 -13.55 -18.75 4.45
N SER A 60 -12.72 -18.24 5.36
CA SER A 60 -12.28 -16.85 5.40
C SER A 60 -10.86 -16.71 4.86
N THR A 61 -10.60 -15.64 4.11
CA THR A 61 -9.24 -15.27 3.71
C THR A 61 -8.57 -14.52 4.85
N VAL A 62 -7.46 -15.06 5.35
CA VAL A 62 -6.52 -14.34 6.21
C VAL A 62 -5.54 -13.62 5.31
N PHE A 63 -5.37 -12.34 5.59
CA PHE A 63 -4.54 -11.43 4.81
C PHE A 63 -3.62 -10.63 5.73
N PRO A 64 -2.31 -10.57 5.47
CA PRO A 64 -1.39 -9.78 6.27
C PRO A 64 -1.76 -8.30 6.26
N VAL A 65 -2.11 -7.80 7.44
CA VAL A 65 -2.61 -6.43 7.61
C VAL A 65 -1.59 -5.35 7.21
N ARG A 66 -0.29 -5.65 7.28
CA ARG A 66 0.78 -4.71 6.90
C ARG A 66 0.73 -4.33 5.42
N VAL A 67 0.22 -5.20 4.55
CA VAL A 67 0.07 -4.90 3.12
C VAL A 67 -0.87 -3.72 2.87
N LEU A 68 -1.82 -3.46 3.78
CA LEU A 68 -2.71 -2.29 3.68
C LEU A 68 -1.94 -0.96 3.73
N SER A 69 -0.77 -0.94 4.37
CA SER A 69 0.08 0.25 4.44
C SER A 69 0.54 0.68 3.05
N ASP A 70 1.14 -0.24 2.32
CA ASP A 70 1.76 0.06 1.03
C ASP A 70 0.73 0.14 -0.09
N SER A 71 -0.24 -0.78 -0.10
CA SER A 71 -1.18 -0.90 -1.22
C SER A 71 -2.40 0.01 -1.09
N LEU A 72 -2.84 0.31 0.14
CA LEU A 72 -4.03 1.12 0.40
C LEU A 72 -3.74 2.42 1.13
N GLN A 73 -2.46 2.77 1.32
CA GLN A 73 -2.03 4.07 1.86
C GLN A 73 -2.65 4.35 3.24
N ALA A 74 -2.64 3.33 4.10
CA ALA A 74 -3.15 3.36 5.46
C ALA A 74 -2.01 3.33 6.49
N LEU A 75 -2.23 3.90 7.66
CA LEU A 75 -1.32 3.76 8.79
C LEU A 75 -1.69 2.49 9.56
N VAL A 76 -0.77 1.54 9.67
CA VAL A 76 -0.98 0.29 10.41
C VAL A 76 -0.06 0.27 11.62
N LYS A 77 -0.66 0.26 12.82
CA LYS A 77 0.07 0.19 14.10
C LYS A 77 -0.15 -1.17 14.75
N TRP A 78 0.96 -1.82 15.11
CA TRP A 78 0.94 -3.05 15.91
C TRP A 78 1.27 -2.72 17.37
N ASP A 79 0.35 -3.05 18.27
CA ASP A 79 0.58 -3.06 19.71
C ASP A 79 0.84 -4.50 20.16
N ASP A 80 2.11 -4.82 20.41
CA ASP A 80 2.51 -6.16 20.78
C ASP A 80 2.05 -6.56 22.20
N ALA A 81 1.91 -5.59 23.11
CA ALA A 81 1.52 -5.87 24.49
C ALA A 81 0.06 -6.34 24.57
N ASN A 82 -0.82 -5.69 23.80
CA ASN A 82 -2.25 -6.02 23.76
C ASN A 82 -2.64 -6.96 22.61
N LYS A 83 -1.69 -7.32 21.74
CA LYS A 83 -1.94 -8.08 20.49
C LYS A 83 -3.03 -7.43 19.63
N THR A 84 -2.95 -6.10 19.53
CA THR A 84 -3.95 -5.28 18.85
C THR A 84 -3.33 -4.67 17.60
N VAL A 85 -4.06 -4.76 16.48
CA VAL A 85 -3.77 -3.96 15.29
C VAL A 85 -4.73 -2.77 15.25
N ALA A 86 -4.18 -1.58 15.07
CA ALA A 86 -4.94 -0.37 14.78
C ALA A 86 -4.64 0.10 13.36
N ILE A 87 -5.69 0.41 12.61
CA ILE A 87 -5.58 0.88 11.23
C ILE A 87 -6.20 2.28 11.18
N TYR A 88 -5.45 3.25 10.69
CA TYR A 88 -5.90 4.63 10.51
C TYR A 88 -5.78 5.02 9.04
N LYS A 89 -6.86 5.51 8.44
CA LYS A 89 -6.88 5.99 7.06
C LYS A 89 -7.36 7.45 7.05
N PRO A 90 -6.45 8.43 7.19
CA PRO A 90 -6.84 9.82 6.99
C PRO A 90 -7.22 10.06 5.53
N ASN A 91 -8.09 11.04 5.31
CA ASN A 91 -8.33 11.58 3.98
C ASN A 91 -7.26 12.62 3.69
N VAL A 92 -6.51 12.40 2.60
CA VAL A 92 -5.46 13.33 2.17
C VAL A 92 -5.68 13.63 0.69
N HIS A 93 -6.29 14.78 0.44
CA HIS A 93 -6.55 15.28 -0.90
C HIS A 93 -5.43 16.24 -1.31
N MET A 94 -4.79 15.95 -2.44
CA MET A 94 -3.73 16.78 -2.99
C MET A 94 -4.10 17.37 -4.34
N PHE A 95 -3.75 18.63 -4.54
CA PHE A 95 -3.74 19.27 -5.85
C PHE A 95 -2.48 20.11 -6.03
N VAL A 96 -2.18 20.45 -7.28
CA VAL A 96 -1.03 21.26 -7.66
C VAL A 96 -1.45 22.44 -8.52
N ALA A 97 -0.79 23.57 -8.36
CA ALA A 97 -0.99 24.76 -9.16
C ALA A 97 0.31 25.57 -9.26
N LYS A 98 0.50 26.28 -10.38
CA LYS A 98 1.67 27.16 -10.56
C LYS A 98 1.63 28.35 -9.60
N LYS A 99 0.43 28.87 -9.34
CA LYS A 99 0.23 29.99 -8.43
C LYS A 99 -1.10 29.88 -7.70
N ILE A 100 -1.06 30.12 -6.39
CA ILE A 100 -2.18 30.00 -5.45
C ILE A 100 -2.19 31.23 -4.56
N SER A 101 -3.36 31.80 -4.32
CA SER A 101 -3.58 32.92 -3.39
C SER A 101 -3.76 32.44 -1.94
N ASN A 102 -3.75 33.36 -0.98
CA ASN A 102 -3.86 33.04 0.45
C ASN A 102 -5.20 32.39 0.86
N ASP A 103 -6.25 32.57 0.06
CA ASP A 103 -7.58 31.94 0.25
C ASP A 103 -7.72 30.61 -0.52
N TYR A 104 -6.61 30.05 -1.01
CA TYR A 104 -6.54 28.82 -1.81
C TYR A 104 -7.18 28.90 -3.21
N SER A 105 -7.52 30.09 -3.69
CA SER A 105 -7.94 30.25 -5.09
C SER A 105 -6.76 29.97 -6.04
N ILE A 106 -7.03 29.27 -7.14
CA ILE A 106 -6.02 28.96 -8.15
C ILE A 106 -5.91 30.15 -9.10
N GLU A 107 -4.82 30.91 -8.99
CA GLU A 107 -4.54 32.01 -9.92
C GLU A 107 -3.97 31.48 -11.24
N GLN A 108 -3.12 30.45 -11.18
CA GLN A 108 -2.54 29.81 -12.37
C GLN A 108 -2.57 28.29 -12.23
N PRO A 109 -3.35 27.59 -13.07
CA PRO A 109 -3.43 26.14 -12.99
C PRO A 109 -2.10 25.47 -13.36
N PHE A 110 -1.86 24.29 -12.80
CA PHE A 110 -0.78 23.43 -13.26
C PHE A 110 -1.20 22.74 -14.57
N GLY A 111 -0.31 22.78 -15.56
CA GLY A 111 -0.58 22.32 -16.92
C GLY A 111 0.25 21.11 -17.31
N LYS A 112 0.30 20.83 -18.62
CA LYS A 112 1.18 19.81 -19.17
C LYS A 112 2.64 20.12 -18.84
N VAL A 113 3.41 19.07 -18.59
CA VAL A 113 4.84 19.14 -18.31
C VAL A 113 5.57 18.46 -19.46
N LYS A 114 6.60 19.09 -20.00
CA LYS A 114 7.48 18.46 -20.99
C LYS A 114 8.76 17.97 -20.33
N LYS A 115 9.27 16.84 -20.82
CA LYS A 115 10.60 16.38 -20.43
C LYS A 115 11.64 17.48 -20.68
N GLY A 116 12.44 17.78 -19.64
CA GLY A 116 13.47 18.81 -19.63
C GLY A 116 12.99 20.17 -19.11
N ASP A 117 11.69 20.36 -18.85
CA ASP A 117 11.20 21.58 -18.21
C ASP A 117 11.63 21.61 -16.73
N SER A 118 11.93 22.81 -16.21
CA SER A 118 11.94 23.08 -14.77
C SER A 118 10.75 23.94 -14.43
N LEU A 119 9.95 23.52 -13.45
CA LEU A 119 8.73 24.23 -13.07
C LEU A 119 8.69 24.45 -11.57
N GLU A 120 8.40 25.69 -11.20
CA GLU A 120 7.96 26.04 -9.86
C GLU A 120 6.44 25.88 -9.74
N PHE A 121 5.99 25.16 -8.71
CA PHE A 121 4.57 24.98 -8.42
C PHE A 121 4.34 24.66 -6.94
N ALA A 122 3.14 24.97 -6.46
CA ALA A 122 2.71 24.63 -5.12
C ALA A 122 1.98 23.28 -5.10
N VAL A 123 2.30 22.46 -4.11
CA VAL A 123 1.48 21.32 -3.68
C VAL A 123 0.62 21.77 -2.51
N VAL A 124 -0.70 21.59 -2.63
CA VAL A 124 -1.64 21.80 -1.52
C VAL A 124 -2.17 20.45 -1.09
N ALA A 125 -2.11 20.19 0.21
CA ALA A 125 -2.70 19.04 0.87
C ALA A 125 -3.80 19.50 1.82
N GLN A 126 -4.99 18.95 1.64
CA GLN A 126 -6.07 18.98 2.63
C GLN A 126 -6.10 17.63 3.33
N VAL A 127 -5.91 17.66 4.66
CA VAL A 127 -5.95 16.49 5.52
C VAL A 127 -7.16 16.58 6.44
N ASP A 128 -7.92 15.50 6.54
CA ASP A 128 -8.99 15.33 7.53
C ASP A 128 -9.10 13.88 8.02
N SER A 129 -9.94 13.66 9.03
CA SER A 129 -10.14 12.35 9.66
C SER A 129 -8.84 11.76 10.24
N LEU A 130 -7.89 12.61 10.64
CA LEU A 130 -6.65 12.20 11.28
C LEU A 130 -6.89 11.90 12.77
N THR A 131 -7.28 10.67 13.06
CA THR A 131 -7.66 10.20 14.40
C THR A 131 -6.51 9.66 15.24
N THR A 132 -5.29 9.65 14.70
CA THR A 132 -4.08 9.21 15.40
C THR A 132 -3.08 10.36 15.53
N PRO A 133 -2.37 10.50 16.66
CA PRO A 133 -1.27 11.45 16.79
C PRO A 133 -0.18 11.19 15.74
N ILE A 134 0.42 12.28 15.25
CA ILE A 134 1.55 12.25 14.31
C ILE A 134 2.65 13.17 14.81
N THR A 135 3.91 12.80 14.55
CA THR A 135 5.09 13.59 14.91
C THR A 135 5.56 14.48 13.77
N ALA A 136 5.41 14.02 12.53
CA ALA A 136 5.77 14.76 11.33
C ALA A 136 4.98 14.28 10.10
N PHE A 137 4.94 15.10 9.06
CA PHE A 137 4.59 14.67 7.71
C PHE A 137 5.67 15.09 6.71
N LYS A 138 5.70 14.39 5.57
CA LYS A 138 6.65 14.58 4.48
C LYS A 138 5.90 14.70 3.16
N LEU A 139 6.19 15.75 2.40
CA LEU A 139 5.86 15.87 0.99
C LEU A 139 7.11 15.51 0.19
N SER A 140 7.00 14.58 -0.77
CA SER A 140 8.09 14.30 -1.68
C SER A 140 7.64 14.24 -3.13
N ILE A 141 8.54 14.61 -4.03
CA ILE A 141 8.41 14.41 -5.47
C ILE A 141 9.34 13.25 -5.84
N VAL A 142 8.77 12.19 -6.40
CA VAL A 142 9.49 10.99 -6.81
C VAL A 142 9.51 10.93 -8.33
N SER A 143 10.69 10.74 -8.91
CA SER A 143 10.89 10.59 -10.35
C SER A 143 10.31 9.26 -10.88
N PRO A 144 10.15 9.10 -12.21
CA PRO A 144 9.77 7.84 -12.83
C PRO A 144 10.73 6.68 -12.49
N SER A 145 12.02 6.97 -12.28
CA SER A 145 13.03 6.00 -11.84
C SER A 145 12.94 5.63 -10.36
N GLY A 146 12.13 6.35 -9.57
CA GLY A 146 11.90 6.07 -8.15
C GLY A 146 12.74 6.90 -7.17
N GLU A 147 13.50 7.89 -7.66
CA GLU A 147 14.33 8.78 -6.83
C GLU A 147 13.49 9.91 -6.22
N GLU A 148 13.67 10.21 -4.92
CA GLU A 148 13.10 11.40 -4.29
C GLU A 148 13.88 12.66 -4.73
N VAL A 149 13.42 13.32 -5.79
CA VAL A 149 14.11 14.51 -6.38
C VAL A 149 13.88 15.80 -5.60
N GLN A 150 12.79 15.88 -4.84
CA GLN A 150 12.49 16.98 -3.92
C GLN A 150 11.78 16.44 -2.69
N VAL A 151 12.13 16.96 -1.52
CA VAL A 151 11.57 16.53 -0.23
C VAL A 151 11.34 17.75 0.66
N HIS A 152 10.21 17.74 1.34
CA HIS A 152 9.89 18.71 2.37
C HIS A 152 9.27 18.02 3.59
N GLU A 153 9.87 18.22 4.75
CA GLU A 153 9.43 17.64 6.02
C GLU A 153 8.94 18.72 6.98
N LYS A 154 7.85 18.42 7.68
CA LYS A 154 7.27 19.32 8.67
C LYS A 154 6.96 18.57 9.98
N PRO A 155 7.68 18.88 11.07
CA PRO A 155 7.30 18.46 12.40
C PRO A 155 5.93 19.04 12.79
N VAL A 156 5.14 18.25 13.49
CA VAL A 156 3.81 18.60 13.96
C VAL A 156 3.83 18.76 15.48
N VAL A 157 3.31 19.89 15.95
CA VAL A 157 3.15 20.16 17.39
C VAL A 157 1.66 20.18 17.72
N GLY A 158 1.24 19.25 18.59
CA GLY A 158 -0.15 19.04 18.95
C GLY A 158 -0.93 18.22 17.91
N GLN A 159 -2.10 17.71 18.29
CA GLN A 159 -2.95 16.93 17.40
C GLN A 159 -3.98 17.83 16.73
N ARG A 160 -4.10 17.72 15.40
CA ARG A 160 -5.18 18.32 14.62
C ARG A 160 -5.82 17.24 13.78
N GLU A 161 -7.13 17.05 13.94
CA GLU A 161 -7.87 16.07 13.12
C GLU A 161 -7.98 16.49 11.66
N SER A 162 -7.97 17.80 11.40
CA SER A 162 -8.03 18.38 10.05
C SER A 162 -7.13 19.60 9.91
N PHE A 163 -6.44 19.71 8.77
CA PHE A 163 -5.62 20.88 8.44
C PHE A 163 -5.38 21.00 6.93
N TRP A 164 -4.99 22.19 6.51
CA TRP A 164 -4.50 22.48 5.16
C TRP A 164 -3.00 22.79 5.24
N TYR A 165 -2.26 22.37 4.21
CA TYR A 165 -0.84 22.64 4.09
C TYR A 165 -0.45 22.92 2.65
N THR A 166 0.36 23.95 2.43
CA THR A 166 0.85 24.33 1.11
C THR A 166 2.37 24.43 1.14
N TRP A 167 3.02 23.85 0.14
CA TRP A 167 4.47 23.95 -0.02
C TRP A 167 4.86 24.13 -1.49
N PRO A 168 5.71 25.13 -1.83
CA PRO A 168 6.26 25.28 -3.17
C PRO A 168 7.41 24.32 -3.43
N PHE A 169 7.45 23.74 -4.62
CA PHE A 169 8.57 22.98 -5.14
C PHE A 169 9.07 23.60 -6.44
N ASP A 170 10.37 23.52 -6.67
CA ASP A 170 11.01 23.71 -7.97
C ASP A 170 11.55 22.36 -8.43
N VAL A 171 11.00 21.83 -9.53
CA VAL A 171 11.29 20.48 -10.00
C VAL A 171 11.76 20.52 -11.44
N ALA A 172 12.94 19.94 -11.69
CA ALA A 172 13.41 19.60 -13.02
C ALA A 172 12.83 18.24 -13.46
N PHE A 173 12.05 18.24 -14.54
CA PHE A 173 11.41 17.05 -15.10
C PHE A 173 12.32 16.37 -16.13
N GLU A 174 13.46 15.87 -15.68
CA GLU A 174 14.50 15.31 -16.56
C GLU A 174 14.11 13.99 -17.25
N GLU A 175 13.10 13.29 -16.73
CA GLU A 175 12.61 12.01 -17.24
C GLU A 175 11.22 12.17 -17.88
N ALA A 176 10.93 11.38 -18.91
CA ALA A 176 9.56 11.19 -19.38
C ALA A 176 8.91 10.09 -18.53
N GLY A 177 7.66 10.29 -18.12
CA GLY A 177 6.91 9.33 -17.33
C GLY A 177 6.14 9.95 -16.16
N SER A 178 5.76 9.08 -15.21
CA SER A 178 4.95 9.46 -14.06
C SER A 178 5.81 9.89 -12.88
N TYR A 179 5.85 11.19 -12.62
CA TYR A 179 6.31 11.70 -11.34
C TYR A 179 5.21 11.52 -10.29
N LYS A 180 5.60 11.19 -9.06
CA LYS A 180 4.67 11.00 -7.94
C LYS A 180 4.89 12.07 -6.89
N VAL A 181 3.84 12.82 -6.57
CA VAL A 181 3.76 13.63 -5.35
C VAL A 181 3.25 12.71 -4.25
N LYS A 182 4.04 12.49 -3.20
CA LYS A 182 3.67 11.65 -2.07
C LYS A 182 3.46 12.49 -0.82
N PHE A 183 2.39 12.20 -0.09
CA PHE A 183 2.20 12.68 1.28
C PHE A 183 2.40 11.50 2.22
N ALA A 184 3.40 11.58 3.08
CA ALA A 184 3.72 10.56 4.05
C ALA A 184 3.66 11.09 5.48
N ILE A 185 3.32 10.23 6.43
CA ILE A 185 3.14 10.55 7.84
C ILE A 185 4.09 9.71 8.68
N GLN A 186 4.65 10.31 9.72
CA GLN A 186 5.36 9.65 10.80
C GLN A 186 4.51 9.73 12.07
N THR A 187 4.20 8.58 12.68
CA THR A 187 3.38 8.49 13.90
C THR A 187 4.18 8.53 15.18
N ASP A 188 5.42 8.03 15.14
CA ASP A 188 6.30 7.88 16.29
C ASP A 188 7.63 8.59 16.01
N GLU A 189 8.19 9.27 17.00
CA GLU A 189 9.44 10.03 16.83
C GLU A 189 10.58 9.12 16.38
N GLY A 190 11.23 9.46 15.27
CA GLY A 190 12.28 8.63 14.65
C GLY A 190 11.76 7.37 13.94
N GLY A 191 10.44 7.17 13.87
CA GLY A 191 9.80 6.08 13.12
C GLY A 191 9.88 6.27 11.60
N ALA A 192 9.47 5.25 10.85
CA ALA A 192 9.41 5.32 9.40
C ALA A 192 8.24 6.21 8.92
N TYR A 193 8.44 6.87 7.76
CA TYR A 193 7.36 7.54 7.07
C TYR A 193 6.50 6.54 6.30
N THR A 194 5.18 6.63 6.48
CA THR A 194 4.20 5.83 5.74
C THR A 194 3.46 6.71 4.76
N VAL A 195 3.45 6.35 3.47
CA VAL A 195 2.73 7.09 2.43
C VAL A 195 1.23 6.90 2.62
N VAL A 196 0.49 8.01 2.76
CA VAL A 196 -0.97 8.00 3.00
C VAL A 196 -1.79 8.60 1.85
N SER A 197 -1.12 9.22 0.86
CA SER A 197 -1.72 9.66 -0.39
C SER A 197 -0.66 9.91 -1.46
N GLU A 198 -1.03 9.69 -2.72
CA GLU A 198 -0.18 9.93 -3.88
C GLU A 198 -0.96 10.66 -4.98
N LYS A 199 -0.29 11.56 -5.68
CA LYS A 199 -0.78 12.21 -6.89
C LYS A 199 0.24 12.03 -8.01
N THR A 200 -0.25 11.77 -9.22
CA THR A 200 0.63 11.62 -10.39
C THR A 200 0.69 12.92 -11.19
N ILE A 201 1.89 13.27 -11.63
CA ILE A 201 2.18 14.29 -12.64
C ILE A 201 2.83 13.59 -13.82
N ALA A 202 2.27 13.76 -15.02
CA ALA A 202 2.84 13.20 -16.24
C ALA A 202 3.82 14.20 -16.87
N SER A 203 5.04 13.74 -17.12
CA SER A 203 6.06 14.40 -17.94
C SER A 203 6.09 13.69 -19.30
N GLU A 204 5.78 14.42 -20.37
CA GLU A 204 5.69 13.90 -21.74
C GLU A 204 6.81 14.44 -22.65
#